data_AF-A0A958M4Z6-F1
#
_entry.id   AF-A0A958M4Z6-F1
#
_cell.length_a   1.000
_cell.length_b   1.000
_cell.length_c   1.000
_cell.angle_alpha   90.00
_cell.angle_beta   90.00
_cell.angle_gamma   90.00
#
_symmetry.space_group_name_H-M   'P 1'
#
loop_
_entity.id
_entity.type
_entity.pdbx_description
1 polymer ?
#
loop_
_entity_poly.entity_id
_entity_poly.type
_entity_poly.pdbx_seq_one_letter_code
_entity_poly.pdbx_strand_id
1 'polypeptide(L)'
;MKTISAVVEHYIKKKPFLQSALAQGIINLTSLSRQIKPEIADELGKDVKDGAIVMALKRLSDDLEFRATHKIVKVLKNIGEITVRSNLSDYTFLASDTILEHQAKLLEEVNANQDVFYTSSRGVNEINIVISNSMDGVVEKYFKHERCTQKAEGLSSITVKLPAENVS
;
A
#
# COMPACT_ATOMS: atom_id res chain seq x y z
N MET A 1 -16.05 12.04 34.55
CA MET A 1 -15.26 10.95 35.16
C MET A 1 -14.73 10.06 34.04
N LYS A 2 -13.41 9.88 33.91
CA LYS A 2 -12.84 8.99 32.87
C LYS A 2 -13.11 7.52 33.25
N THR A 3 -13.51 6.70 32.27
CA THR A 3 -13.71 5.25 32.47
C THR A 3 -12.45 4.49 32.11
N ILE A 4 -12.28 3.28 32.65
CA ILE A 4 -11.15 2.39 32.30
C ILE A 4 -11.12 2.14 30.79
N SER A 5 -12.28 1.90 30.16
CA SER A 5 -12.38 1.71 28.72
C SER A 5 -11.88 2.91 27.92
N ALA A 6 -12.25 4.14 28.32
CA ALA A 6 -11.82 5.34 27.61
C ALA A 6 -10.31 5.58 27.72
N VAL A 7 -9.73 5.32 28.89
CA VAL A 7 -8.28 5.49 29.12
C VAL A 7 -7.48 4.41 28.38
N VAL A 8 -7.94 3.16 28.42
CA VAL A 8 -7.33 2.06 27.65
C VAL A 8 -7.42 2.32 26.15
N GLU A 9 -8.56 2.80 25.64
CA GLU A 9 -8.71 3.18 24.23
C GLU A 9 -7.74 4.30 23.84
N HIS A 10 -7.62 5.34 24.66
CA HIS A 10 -6.68 6.43 24.44
C HIS A 10 -5.22 5.96 24.41
N TYR A 11 -4.85 5.07 25.33
CA TYR A 11 -3.52 4.46 25.37
C TYR A 11 -3.20 3.71 24.07
N ILE A 12 -4.14 2.90 23.58
CA ILE A 12 -3.97 2.09 22.37
C ILE A 12 -3.91 2.97 21.12
N LYS A 13 -4.76 4.00 21.01
CA LYS A 13 -4.75 4.93 19.87
C LYS A 13 -3.43 5.70 19.71
N LYS A 14 -2.74 5.99 20.80
CA LYS A 14 -1.40 6.61 20.76
C LYS A 14 -0.30 5.68 20.23
N LYS A 15 -0.55 4.38 20.13
CA LYS A 15 0.44 3.36 19.78
C LYS A 15 -0.07 2.52 18.60
N PRO A 16 0.13 2.99 17.34
CA PRO A 16 -0.42 2.33 16.15
C PRO A 16 -0.08 0.85 16.03
N PHE A 17 1.12 0.44 16.43
CA PHE A 17 1.54 -0.96 16.42
C PHE A 17 0.68 -1.85 17.36
N LEU A 18 0.32 -1.34 18.55
CA LEU A 18 -0.59 -2.06 19.45
C LEU A 18 -2.00 -2.09 18.90
N GLN A 19 -2.47 -1.00 18.30
CA GLN A 19 -3.79 -0.96 17.68
C GLN A 19 -3.91 -2.00 16.56
N SER A 20 -2.91 -2.09 15.66
CA SER A 20 -2.89 -3.08 14.59
C SER A 20 -2.83 -4.50 15.11
N ALA A 21 -1.94 -4.78 16.08
CA ALA A 21 -1.80 -6.12 16.65
C ALA A 21 -3.03 -6.53 17.50
N LEU A 22 -3.71 -5.57 18.14
CA LEU A 22 -4.97 -5.79 18.84
C LEU A 22 -6.09 -6.13 17.84
N ALA A 23 -6.22 -5.37 16.76
CA ALA A 23 -7.21 -5.62 15.70
C ALA A 23 -7.02 -6.98 14.99
N GLN A 24 -5.79 -7.48 14.91
CA GLN A 24 -5.47 -8.80 14.35
C GLN A 24 -5.66 -9.95 15.34
N GLY A 25 -5.98 -9.68 16.61
CA GLY A 25 -6.14 -10.71 17.64
C GLY A 25 -4.84 -11.43 18.03
N ILE A 26 -3.68 -10.90 17.67
CA ILE A 26 -2.37 -11.55 17.91
C ILE A 26 -1.74 -11.16 19.26
N ILE A 27 -2.31 -10.17 19.95
CA ILE A 27 -1.83 -9.72 21.26
C ILE A 27 -2.34 -10.63 22.38
N ASN A 28 -1.45 -11.03 23.29
CA ASN A 28 -1.84 -11.58 24.58
C ASN A 28 -2.41 -10.47 25.49
N LEU A 29 -3.74 -10.41 25.64
CA LEU A 29 -4.43 -9.37 26.39
C LEU A 29 -4.06 -9.35 27.88
N THR A 30 -3.76 -10.50 28.48
CA THR A 30 -3.37 -10.61 29.90
C THR A 30 -1.96 -10.07 30.13
N SER A 31 -1.03 -10.35 29.23
CA SER A 31 0.31 -9.77 29.29
C SER A 31 0.27 -8.27 29.10
N LEU A 32 -0.49 -7.80 28.10
CA LEU A 32 -0.64 -6.37 27.84
C LEU A 32 -1.32 -5.65 29.02
N SER A 33 -2.34 -6.25 29.65
CA SER A 33 -3.03 -5.61 30.78
C SER A 33 -2.09 -5.32 31.94
N ARG A 34 -1.20 -6.26 32.29
CA ARG A 34 -0.21 -6.08 33.36
C ARG A 34 0.80 -5.00 33.02
N GLN A 35 1.22 -4.94 31.75
CA GLN A 35 2.19 -3.96 31.28
C GLN A 35 1.63 -2.53 31.32
N ILE A 36 0.36 -2.33 30.93
CA ILE A 36 -0.22 -0.98 30.85
C ILE A 36 -0.85 -0.50 32.15
N LYS A 37 -1.16 -1.42 33.09
CA LYS A 37 -1.82 -1.12 34.37
C LYS A 37 -1.22 0.08 35.13
N PRO A 38 0.11 0.26 35.26
CA PRO A 38 0.67 1.39 35.98
C PRO A 38 0.25 2.74 35.38
N GLU A 39 0.33 2.88 34.06
CA GLU A 39 -0.03 4.12 33.34
C GLU A 39 -1.55 4.36 33.40
N ILE A 40 -2.36 3.30 33.30
CA ILE A 40 -3.82 3.40 33.39
C ILE A 40 -4.28 3.79 34.81
N ALA A 41 -3.66 3.23 35.85
CA ALA A 41 -3.99 3.54 37.24
C ALA A 41 -3.59 4.97 37.62
N ASP A 42 -2.43 5.44 37.14
CA ASP A 42 -1.97 6.82 37.32
C ASP A 42 -2.93 7.82 36.65
N GLU A 43 -3.32 7.60 35.40
CA GLU A 43 -4.25 8.50 34.70
C GLU A 43 -5.67 8.52 35.33
N LEU A 44 -6.09 7.42 35.96
CA LEU A 44 -7.39 7.33 36.63
C LEU A 44 -7.37 7.80 38.10
N GLY A 45 -6.20 7.96 38.71
CA GLY A 45 -6.04 8.32 40.11
C GLY A 45 -6.61 7.28 41.09
N LYS A 46 -6.70 6.01 40.68
CA LYS A 46 -7.23 4.91 41.50
C LYS A 46 -6.66 3.56 41.06
N ASP A 47 -6.67 2.59 41.97
CA ASP A 47 -6.29 1.22 41.64
C ASP A 47 -7.30 0.58 40.67
N VAL A 48 -6.77 -0.24 39.76
CA VAL A 48 -7.52 -0.87 38.67
C VAL A 48 -7.23 -2.36 38.65
N LYS A 49 -8.28 -3.17 38.60
CA LYS A 49 -8.15 -4.63 38.49
C LYS A 49 -7.69 -5.02 37.08
N ASP A 50 -6.74 -5.95 36.99
CA ASP A 50 -6.24 -6.48 35.71
C ASP A 50 -7.37 -6.99 34.81
N GLY A 51 -8.36 -7.69 35.38
CA GLY A 51 -9.53 -8.18 34.64
C GLY A 51 -10.36 -7.06 34.00
N ALA A 52 -10.42 -5.87 34.61
CA ALA A 52 -11.13 -4.73 34.02
C ALA A 52 -10.39 -4.18 32.79
N ILE A 53 -9.05 -4.19 32.81
CA ILE A 53 -8.22 -3.79 31.67
C ILE A 53 -8.31 -4.83 30.55
N VAL A 54 -8.25 -6.13 30.88
CA VAL A 54 -8.44 -7.23 29.91
C VAL A 54 -9.79 -7.10 29.21
N MET A 55 -10.86 -6.82 29.97
CA MET A 55 -12.19 -6.63 29.39
C MET A 55 -12.29 -5.39 28.50
N ALA A 56 -11.61 -4.30 28.86
CA ALA A 56 -11.54 -3.12 28.03
C ALA A 56 -10.77 -3.38 26.72
N LEU A 57 -9.62 -4.08 26.79
CA LEU A 57 -8.82 -4.46 25.64
C LEU A 57 -9.58 -5.43 24.72
N LYS A 58 -10.27 -6.43 25.26
CA LYS A 58 -11.08 -7.38 24.49
C LYS A 58 -12.18 -6.66 23.70
N ARG A 59 -12.95 -5.80 24.37
CA ARG A 59 -14.02 -5.03 23.71
C ARG A 59 -13.47 -4.12 22.60
N LEU A 60 -12.33 -3.50 22.84
CA LEU A 60 -11.65 -2.67 21.84
C LEU A 60 -11.17 -3.52 20.65
N SER A 61 -10.64 -4.71 20.91
CA SER A 61 -10.26 -5.68 19.87
C SER A 61 -11.43 -6.02 18.96
N ASP A 62 -12.56 -6.45 19.54
CA ASP A 62 -13.77 -6.84 18.79
C ASP A 62 -14.30 -5.68 17.93
N ASP A 63 -14.29 -4.46 18.46
CA ASP A 63 -14.73 -3.25 17.74
C ASP A 63 -13.76 -2.84 16.62
N LEU A 64 -12.44 -2.96 16.84
CA LEU A 64 -11.43 -2.68 15.83
C LEU A 64 -11.48 -3.68 14.67
N GLU A 65 -11.65 -4.97 14.98
CA GLU A 65 -11.82 -6.04 13.99
C GLU A 65 -13.08 -5.80 13.14
N PHE A 66 -14.20 -5.49 13.80
CA PHE A 66 -15.46 -5.17 13.11
C PHE A 66 -15.32 -3.99 12.16
N ARG A 67 -14.65 -2.91 12.60
CA ARG A 67 -14.38 -1.71 11.80
C ARG A 67 -13.44 -1.99 10.62
N ALA A 68 -12.40 -2.79 10.82
CA ALA A 68 -11.45 -3.15 9.77
C ALA A 68 -12.16 -3.90 8.63
N THR A 69 -12.97 -4.91 8.96
CA THR A 69 -13.72 -5.69 7.97
C THR A 69 -14.73 -4.83 7.22
N HIS A 70 -15.50 -3.98 7.92
CA HIS A 70 -16.46 -3.09 7.27
C HIS A 70 -15.79 -2.04 6.38
N LYS A 71 -14.66 -1.48 6.79
CA LYS A 71 -13.92 -0.50 5.99
C LYS A 71 -13.38 -1.14 4.71
N ILE A 72 -12.81 -2.34 4.79
CA ILE A 72 -12.32 -3.08 3.60
C ILE A 72 -13.48 -3.38 2.65
N VAL A 73 -14.60 -3.92 3.14
CA VAL A 73 -15.77 -4.22 2.31
C VAL A 73 -16.34 -2.95 1.67
N LYS A 74 -16.42 -1.84 2.40
CA LYS A 74 -16.86 -0.55 1.85
C LYS A 74 -15.92 -0.06 0.76
N VAL A 75 -14.61 -0.14 0.98
CA VAL A 75 -13.59 0.25 0.00
C VAL A 75 -13.68 -0.61 -1.26
N LEU A 76 -13.78 -1.94 -1.13
CA LEU A 76 -13.91 -2.85 -2.26
C LEU A 76 -15.19 -2.62 -3.06
N LYS A 77 -16.33 -2.36 -2.38
CA LYS A 77 -17.60 -2.00 -3.02
C LYS A 77 -17.55 -0.65 -3.75
N ASN A 78 -16.66 0.23 -3.33
CA ASN A 78 -16.46 1.57 -3.90
C ASN A 78 -15.23 1.65 -4.81
N ILE A 79 -14.65 0.51 -5.22
CA ILE A 79 -13.66 0.52 -6.31
C ILE A 79 -14.38 1.08 -7.54
N GLY A 80 -13.88 2.20 -8.05
CA GLY A 80 -14.54 2.92 -9.13
C GLY A 80 -14.33 2.20 -10.46
N GLU A 81 -13.17 2.45 -11.06
CA GLU A 81 -12.84 2.00 -12.40
C GLU A 81 -11.68 1.02 -12.36
N ILE A 82 -11.88 -0.14 -12.98
CA ILE A 82 -10.84 -1.13 -13.24
C ILE A 82 -10.61 -1.16 -14.75
N THR A 83 -9.41 -0.81 -15.17
CA THR A 83 -9.04 -0.79 -16.59
C THR A 83 -7.97 -1.85 -16.83
N VAL A 84 -8.20 -2.68 -17.85
CA VAL A 84 -7.25 -3.73 -18.26
C VAL A 84 -6.68 -3.38 -19.63
N ARG A 85 -5.36 -3.37 -19.75
CA ARG A 85 -4.63 -3.26 -21.02
C ARG A 85 -3.81 -4.52 -21.21
N SER A 86 -4.06 -5.25 -22.29
CA SER A 86 -3.31 -6.45 -22.65
C SER A 86 -2.35 -6.17 -23.79
N ASN A 87 -1.52 -7.15 -24.15
CA ASN A 87 -0.48 -7.03 -25.18
C ASN A 87 0.52 -5.93 -24.82
N LEU A 88 1.12 -6.09 -23.65
CA LEU A 88 2.22 -5.26 -23.18
C LEU A 88 3.54 -6.03 -23.21
N SER A 89 4.60 -5.29 -23.52
CA SER A 89 5.99 -5.70 -23.44
C SER A 89 6.65 -4.90 -22.32
N ASP A 90 7.40 -5.59 -21.46
CA ASP A 90 8.23 -5.01 -20.40
C ASP A 90 9.70 -5.15 -20.77
N TYR A 91 10.40 -4.03 -20.76
CA TYR A 91 11.83 -3.94 -21.03
C TYR A 91 12.54 -3.42 -19.79
N THR A 92 13.52 -4.18 -19.32
CA THR A 92 14.46 -3.73 -18.28
C THR A 92 15.78 -3.38 -18.94
N PHE A 93 16.21 -2.13 -18.78
CA PHE A 93 17.49 -1.64 -19.26
C PHE A 93 18.37 -1.25 -18.08
N LEU A 94 19.68 -1.45 -18.22
CA LEU A 94 20.65 -0.88 -17.29
C LEU A 94 20.71 0.64 -17.47
N ALA A 95 20.75 1.39 -16.37
CA ALA A 95 20.90 2.83 -16.41
C ALA A 95 22.25 3.21 -17.05
N SER A 96 22.20 4.14 -18.00
CA SER A 96 23.34 4.71 -18.70
C SER A 96 23.20 6.24 -18.78
N ASP A 97 24.23 6.92 -19.24
CA ASP A 97 24.17 8.38 -19.42
C ASP A 97 23.27 8.79 -20.61
N THR A 98 23.07 7.89 -21.59
CA THR A 98 22.31 8.15 -22.82
C THR A 98 20.87 7.67 -22.77
N ILE A 99 20.50 6.83 -21.81
CA ILE A 99 19.20 6.16 -21.79
C ILE A 99 18.01 7.13 -21.72
N LEU A 100 18.16 8.24 -21.01
CA LEU A 100 17.10 9.25 -20.89
C LEU A 100 16.90 10.01 -22.21
N GLU A 101 17.94 10.20 -23.02
CA GLU A 101 17.82 10.80 -24.34
C GLU A 101 17.06 9.89 -25.31
N HIS A 102 17.30 8.58 -25.24
CA HIS A 102 16.53 7.59 -26.00
C HIS A 102 15.09 7.49 -25.52
N GLN A 103 14.87 7.57 -24.21
CA GLN A 103 13.53 7.62 -23.63
C GLN A 103 12.74 8.86 -24.06
N ALA A 104 13.39 10.03 -24.16
CA ALA A 104 12.75 11.24 -24.67
C ALA A 104 12.23 11.04 -26.11
N LYS A 105 13.03 10.43 -26.99
CA LYS A 105 12.60 10.10 -28.37
C LYS A 105 11.45 9.10 -28.40
N LEU A 106 11.45 8.11 -27.51
CA LEU A 106 10.32 7.18 -27.37
C LEU A 106 9.05 7.92 -26.93
N LEU A 107 9.15 8.85 -25.98
CA LEU A 107 8.02 9.64 -25.50
C LEU A 107 7.41 10.53 -26.60
N GLU A 108 8.20 11.02 -27.55
CA GLU A 108 7.69 11.75 -28.72
C GLU A 108 6.76 10.87 -29.58
N GLU A 109 7.16 9.62 -29.85
CA GLU A 109 6.33 8.65 -30.60
C GLU A 109 5.09 8.23 -29.82
N VAL A 110 5.21 8.04 -28.51
CA VAL A 110 4.06 7.73 -27.63
C VAL A 110 3.06 8.89 -27.64
N ASN A 111 3.55 10.14 -27.57
CA ASN A 111 2.68 11.33 -27.61
C ASN A 111 1.96 11.48 -28.95
N ALA A 112 2.57 11.04 -30.05
CA ALA A 112 1.92 10.99 -31.36
C ALA A 112 0.82 9.89 -31.45
N ASN A 113 0.87 8.87 -30.60
CA ASN A 113 -0.03 7.72 -30.60
C ASN A 113 -0.79 7.58 -29.27
N GLN A 114 -1.89 8.33 -29.10
CA GLN A 114 -2.60 8.43 -27.81
C GLN A 114 -3.24 7.14 -27.28
N ASP A 115 -3.38 6.07 -28.08
CA ASP A 115 -3.91 4.78 -27.61
C ASP A 115 -2.82 3.81 -27.13
N VAL A 116 -1.54 4.21 -27.21
CA VAL A 116 -0.43 3.41 -26.69
C VAL A 116 -0.40 3.49 -25.16
N PHE A 117 -0.52 2.35 -24.51
CA PHE A 117 -0.19 2.23 -23.10
C PHE A 117 1.33 2.35 -22.92
N TYR A 118 1.75 3.23 -22.01
CA TYR A 118 3.15 3.43 -21.66
C TYR A 118 3.28 3.73 -20.16
N THR A 119 4.24 3.10 -19.51
CA THR A 119 4.75 3.49 -18.19
C THR A 119 6.25 3.27 -18.16
N SER A 120 6.93 4.10 -17.39
CA SER A 120 8.35 3.93 -17.12
C SER A 120 8.66 4.16 -15.66
N SER A 121 9.50 3.31 -15.08
CA SER A 121 10.02 3.47 -13.73
C SER A 121 11.54 3.44 -13.74
N ARG A 122 12.16 4.33 -12.97
CA ARG A 122 13.61 4.39 -12.82
C ARG A 122 13.97 3.92 -11.42
N GLY A 123 14.69 2.80 -11.35
CA GLY A 123 15.38 2.35 -10.15
C GLY A 123 16.74 3.03 -9.98
N VAL A 124 17.56 2.51 -9.05
CA VAL A 124 18.92 3.04 -8.81
C VAL A 124 19.84 2.76 -10.00
N ASN A 125 19.78 1.54 -10.54
CA ASN A 125 20.67 1.08 -11.61
C ASN A 125 19.94 0.65 -12.88
N GLU A 126 18.61 0.70 -12.90
CA GLU A 126 17.81 0.12 -13.97
C GLU A 126 16.63 1.03 -14.32
N ILE A 127 16.18 0.92 -15.55
CA ILE A 127 14.98 1.57 -16.06
C ILE A 127 14.07 0.50 -16.63
N ASN A 128 12.83 0.44 -16.14
CA ASN A 128 11.80 -0.42 -16.68
C ASN A 128 10.87 0.41 -17.56
N ILE A 129 10.56 -0.12 -18.73
CA ILE A 129 9.62 0.46 -19.69
C ILE A 129 8.59 -0.62 -20.01
N VAL A 130 7.34 -0.38 -19.60
CA VAL A 130 6.22 -1.23 -20.00
C VAL A 130 5.41 -0.45 -21.04
N ILE A 131 5.30 -1.03 -22.22
CA ILE A 131 4.68 -0.39 -23.38
C ILE A 131 3.82 -1.38 -24.16
N SER A 132 2.89 -0.88 -24.97
CA SER A 132 2.10 -1.74 -25.88
C SER A 132 3.00 -2.41 -26.93
N ASN A 133 2.80 -3.71 -27.21
CA ASN A 133 3.62 -4.50 -28.15
C ASN A 133 3.72 -3.88 -29.56
N SER A 134 2.74 -3.05 -29.96
CA SER A 134 2.79 -2.31 -31.23
C SER A 134 4.00 -1.37 -31.34
N MET A 135 4.62 -1.02 -30.22
CA MET A 135 5.77 -0.12 -30.14
C MET A 135 7.11 -0.86 -29.97
N ASP A 136 7.13 -2.20 -29.93
CA ASP A 136 8.36 -2.97 -29.72
C ASP A 136 9.47 -2.61 -30.71
N GLY A 137 9.11 -2.48 -32.00
CA GLY A 137 10.06 -2.08 -33.03
C GLY A 137 10.63 -0.65 -32.84
N VAL A 138 9.85 0.25 -32.23
CA VAL A 138 10.30 1.61 -31.91
C VAL A 138 11.26 1.60 -30.72
N VAL A 139 10.94 0.83 -29.67
CA VAL A 139 11.83 0.65 -28.52
C VAL A 139 13.14 0.03 -28.96
N GLU A 140 13.11 -1.08 -29.71
CA GLU A 140 14.30 -1.77 -30.18
C GLU A 140 15.16 -0.88 -31.10
N LYS A 141 14.54 0.01 -31.88
CA LYS A 141 15.25 0.99 -32.71
C LYS A 141 15.99 2.05 -31.87
N TYR A 142 15.32 2.66 -30.89
CA TYR A 142 15.91 3.75 -30.11
C TYR A 142 16.87 3.26 -29.03
N PHE A 143 16.61 2.09 -28.45
CA PHE A 143 17.41 1.52 -27.36
C PHE A 143 18.44 0.48 -27.83
N LYS A 144 18.71 0.38 -29.14
CA LYS A 144 19.65 -0.60 -29.72
C LYS A 144 21.06 -0.62 -29.10
N HIS A 145 21.49 0.53 -28.57
CA HIS A 145 22.82 0.71 -27.97
C HIS A 145 22.78 0.66 -26.44
N GLU A 146 21.58 0.57 -25.86
CA GLU A 146 21.38 0.42 -24.43
C GLU A 146 21.43 -1.07 -24.05
N ARG A 147 21.87 -1.35 -22.83
CA ARG A 147 21.96 -2.72 -22.34
C ARG A 147 20.62 -3.18 -21.80
N CYS A 148 19.85 -3.87 -22.63
CA CYS A 148 18.65 -4.60 -22.20
C CYS A 148 19.05 -5.83 -21.38
N THR A 149 18.61 -5.92 -20.13
CA THR A 149 18.84 -7.06 -19.24
C THR A 149 17.70 -8.06 -19.29
N GLN A 150 16.47 -7.60 -19.53
CA GLN A 150 15.28 -8.44 -19.62
C GLN A 150 14.26 -7.86 -20.61
N LYS A 151 13.62 -8.74 -21.37
CA LYS A 151 12.39 -8.47 -22.13
C LYS A 151 11.35 -9.52 -21.77
N ALA A 152 10.15 -9.10 -21.39
CA ALA A 152 9.01 -9.97 -21.17
C ALA A 152 7.83 -9.51 -22.05
N GLU A 153 7.16 -10.45 -22.70
CA GLU A 153 6.06 -10.19 -23.63
C GLU A 153 4.78 -10.89 -23.16
N GLY A 154 3.64 -10.50 -23.72
CA GLY A 154 2.34 -11.10 -23.39
C GLY A 154 1.83 -10.70 -22.02
N LEU A 155 2.23 -9.51 -21.54
CA LEU A 155 1.82 -8.98 -20.24
C LEU A 155 0.49 -8.23 -20.35
N SER A 156 -0.17 -8.08 -19.20
CA SER A 156 -1.36 -7.26 -19.02
C SER A 156 -1.21 -6.35 -17.82
N SER A 157 -1.63 -5.09 -17.96
CA SER A 157 -1.73 -4.12 -16.88
C SER A 157 -3.17 -4.03 -16.40
N ILE A 158 -3.34 -4.10 -15.07
CA ILE A 158 -4.61 -3.87 -14.39
C ILE A 158 -4.46 -2.60 -13.56
N THR A 159 -5.19 -1.56 -13.93
CA THR A 159 -5.23 -0.29 -13.18
C THR A 159 -6.51 -0.22 -12.38
N VAL A 160 -6.40 0.04 -11.08
CA VAL A 160 -7.55 0.17 -10.17
C VAL A 160 -7.57 1.58 -9.60
N LYS A 161 -8.64 2.32 -9.88
CA LYS A 161 -8.86 3.64 -9.29
C LYS A 161 -9.51 3.49 -7.91
N LEU A 162 -8.71 3.71 -6.86
CA LEU A 162 -9.20 3.69 -5.48
C LEU A 162 -10.05 4.93 -5.16
N PRO A 163 -11.07 4.81 -4.30
CA PRO A 163 -11.87 5.95 -3.87
C PRO A 163 -11.05 6.95 -3.05
N ALA A 164 -11.42 8.23 -3.09
CA ALA A 164 -10.72 9.32 -2.39
C ALA A 164 -10.61 9.11 -0.86
N GLU A 165 -11.55 8.35 -0.26
CA GLU A 165 -11.52 7.97 1.16
C GLU A 165 -10.24 7.19 1.57
N ASN A 166 -9.46 6.67 0.61
CA ASN A 166 -8.23 5.92 0.86
C ASN A 166 -6.94 6.77 0.87
N VAL A 167 -7.01 8.05 0.50
CA VAL A 167 -5.81 8.92 0.34
C VAL A 167 -5.66 9.91 1.51
N SER A 168 -6.45 9.77 2.59
CA SER A 168 -6.42 10.63 3.78
C SER A 168 -5.71 10.00 4.97
#